data_AF-A0A947EWU7-F1
#
_entry.id   AF-A0A947EWU7-F1
#
_cell.length_a   1.000
_cell.length_b   1.000
_cell.length_c   1.000
_cell.angle_alpha   90.00
_cell.angle_beta   90.00
_cell.angle_gamma   90.00
#
_symmetry.space_group_name_H-M   'P 1'
#
loop_
_entity.id
_entity.type
_entity.pdbx_description
1 polymer ?
#
loop_
_entity_poly.entity_id
_entity_poly.type
_entity_poly.pdbx_seq_one_letter_code
_entity_poly.pdbx_strand_id
1 'polypeptide(L)'
;LKYFIRALRHIYREQEGLEGIFTRNAEEDSLQPAISALKACFFSLPHPHRSTKHISDPAKGSAAKRINMFLRWMVRKDEQGVDFGLWPDLSPALLSCPLDVHSGKVARKLGLLRRKQNDAKAVAELDRNLRKLDPEDPVKYDFALFGLGVFEKF
;
A
#
# COMPACT_ATOMS: atom_id res chain seq x y z
N LEU A 1 -16.04 5.59 -14.95
CA LEU A 1 -15.72 4.24 -15.46
C LEU A 1 -14.90 4.26 -16.76
N LYS A 2 -15.39 4.87 -17.85
CA LYS A 2 -14.67 4.92 -19.16
C LYS A 2 -13.19 5.36 -19.07
N TYR A 3 -12.89 6.38 -18.28
CA TYR A 3 -11.52 6.85 -18.09
C TYR A 3 -10.59 5.79 -17.47
N PHE A 4 -11.05 5.09 -16.44
CA PHE A 4 -10.24 4.10 -15.72
C PHE A 4 -9.80 2.96 -16.63
N ILE A 5 -10.72 2.47 -17.48
CA ILE A 5 -10.42 1.43 -18.46
C ILE A 5 -9.38 1.94 -19.48
N ARG A 6 -9.52 3.20 -19.94
CA ARG A 6 -8.55 3.81 -20.86
C ARG A 6 -7.17 3.99 -20.21
N ALA A 7 -7.12 4.44 -18.96
CA ALA A 7 -5.89 4.59 -18.19
C ALA A 7 -5.19 3.24 -17.97
N LEU A 8 -5.93 2.23 -17.53
CA LEU A 8 -5.38 0.87 -17.40
C LEU A 8 -4.89 0.33 -18.74
N ARG A 9 -5.66 0.45 -19.82
CA ARG A 9 -5.21 0.06 -21.16
C ARG A 9 -3.91 0.74 -21.55
N HIS A 10 -3.77 2.03 -21.26
CA HIS A 10 -2.54 2.77 -21.53
C HIS A 10 -1.37 2.25 -20.68
N ILE A 11 -1.56 2.06 -19.37
CA ILE A 11 -0.55 1.49 -18.47
C ILE A 11 -0.07 0.12 -18.97
N TYR A 12 -1.00 -0.78 -19.30
CA TYR A 12 -0.65 -2.14 -19.73
C TYR A 12 -0.05 -2.23 -21.13
N ARG A 13 -0.26 -1.22 -21.99
CA ARG A 13 0.34 -1.21 -23.35
C ARG A 13 1.63 -0.43 -23.43
N GLU A 14 1.75 0.65 -22.67
CA GLU A 14 2.81 1.65 -22.85
C GLU A 14 3.72 1.82 -21.62
N GLN A 15 3.40 1.19 -20.48
CA GLN A 15 4.12 1.39 -19.19
C GLN A 15 4.56 0.09 -18.53
N GLU A 16 4.55 -1.03 -19.27
CA GLU A 16 4.89 -2.37 -18.79
C GLU A 16 3.95 -2.86 -17.66
N GLY A 17 2.69 -2.42 -17.71
CA GLY A 17 1.69 -2.82 -16.72
C GLY A 17 1.86 -2.11 -15.38
N LEU A 18 1.07 -2.56 -14.40
CA LEU A 18 1.12 -1.99 -13.05
C LEU A 18 2.43 -2.34 -12.34
N GLU A 19 2.89 -3.59 -12.44
CA GLU A 19 4.16 -4.05 -11.83
C GLU A 19 5.34 -3.19 -12.29
N GLY A 20 5.50 -2.98 -13.60
CA GLY A 20 6.59 -2.15 -14.13
C GLY A 20 6.60 -0.72 -13.57
N ILE A 21 5.43 -0.12 -13.33
CA ILE A 21 5.36 1.19 -12.65
C ILE A 21 5.90 1.08 -11.22
N PHE A 22 5.51 0.05 -10.48
CA PHE A 22 5.98 -0.12 -9.10
C PHE A 22 7.46 -0.45 -9.02
N THR A 23 7.96 -1.39 -9.83
CA THR A 23 9.38 -1.79 -9.86
C THR A 23 10.30 -0.62 -10.23
N ARG A 24 9.94 0.19 -11.23
CA ARG A 24 10.77 1.34 -11.65
C ARG A 24 10.78 2.51 -10.66
N ASN A 25 9.81 2.59 -9.75
CA ASN A 25 9.66 3.69 -8.80
C ASN A 25 9.76 3.24 -7.34
N ALA A 26 10.21 2.00 -7.10
CA ALA A 26 10.51 1.51 -5.77
C ALA A 26 11.74 2.23 -5.22
N GLU A 27 11.67 2.62 -3.95
CA GLU A 27 12.85 3.06 -3.20
C GLU A 27 13.41 1.87 -2.39
N GLU A 28 14.60 2.07 -1.82
CA GLU A 28 15.33 1.03 -1.07
C GLU A 28 14.50 0.38 0.05
N ASP A 29 13.61 1.14 0.69
CA ASP A 29 12.82 0.68 1.84
C ASP A 29 11.31 0.93 1.70
N SER A 30 10.81 1.33 0.53
CA SER A 30 9.41 1.79 0.42
C SER A 30 8.83 1.76 -0.99
N LEU A 31 7.57 1.34 -1.08
CA LEU A 31 6.73 1.54 -2.27
C LEU A 31 5.82 2.77 -2.20
N GLN A 32 5.84 3.57 -1.13
CA GLN A 32 5.01 4.78 -1.03
C GLN A 32 5.25 5.77 -2.19
N PRO A 33 6.50 6.05 -2.62
CA PRO A 33 6.77 6.88 -3.80
C PRO A 33 6.17 6.29 -5.09
N ALA A 34 6.25 4.96 -5.26
CA ALA A 34 5.68 4.26 -6.39
C ALA A 34 4.14 4.40 -6.46
N ILE A 35 3.44 4.51 -5.33
CA ILE A 35 1.99 4.80 -5.32
C ILE A 35 1.70 6.20 -5.87
N SER A 36 2.51 7.20 -5.52
CA SER A 36 2.40 8.55 -6.08
C SER A 36 2.71 8.56 -7.58
N ALA A 37 3.73 7.80 -8.02
CA ALA A 37 4.04 7.62 -9.44
C ALA A 37 2.91 6.93 -10.21
N LEU A 38 2.30 5.88 -9.62
CA LEU A 38 1.10 5.24 -10.18
C LEU A 38 0.00 6.27 -10.40
N LYS A 39 -0.29 7.12 -9.41
CA LYS A 39 -1.33 8.14 -9.57
C LYS A 39 -1.03 9.12 -10.71
N ALA A 40 0.22 9.60 -10.79
CA ALA A 40 0.64 10.49 -11.88
C ALA A 40 0.46 9.82 -13.25
N CYS A 41 0.92 8.57 -13.39
CA CYS A 41 0.78 7.80 -14.62
C CYS A 41 -0.69 7.51 -14.96
N PHE A 42 -1.50 7.10 -13.98
CA PHE A 42 -2.91 6.80 -14.17
C PHE A 42 -3.71 8.01 -14.64
N PHE A 43 -3.27 9.21 -14.25
CA PHE A 43 -3.89 10.49 -14.61
C PHE A 43 -3.15 11.26 -15.72
N SER A 44 -2.24 10.61 -16.47
CA SER A 44 -1.46 11.25 -17.55
C SER A 44 -2.31 11.65 -18.77
N LEU A 45 -3.39 10.90 -19.04
CA LEU A 45 -4.29 11.17 -20.15
C LEU A 45 -5.35 12.23 -19.78
N PRO A 46 -5.89 12.99 -20.76
CA PRO A 46 -6.94 13.98 -20.50
C PRO A 46 -8.12 13.42 -19.71
N HIS A 47 -8.43 14.07 -18.60
CA HIS A 47 -9.44 13.62 -17.64
C HIS A 47 -10.07 14.80 -16.89
N PRO A 48 -11.31 14.64 -16.39
CA PRO A 48 -11.91 15.66 -15.54
C PRO A 48 -11.29 15.62 -14.13
N HIS A 49 -11.00 16.79 -13.56
CA HIS A 49 -10.35 16.91 -12.25
C HIS A 49 -11.02 16.07 -11.14
N ARG A 50 -12.35 15.96 -11.15
CA ARG A 50 -13.14 15.16 -10.18
C ARG A 50 -12.75 13.67 -10.14
N SER A 51 -12.12 13.14 -11.18
CA SER A 51 -11.70 11.74 -11.24
C SER A 51 -10.46 11.43 -10.39
N THR A 52 -9.65 12.44 -10.07
CA THR A 52 -8.37 12.27 -9.35
C THR A 52 -8.53 11.81 -7.90
N LYS A 53 -9.72 11.99 -7.29
CA LYS A 53 -10.02 11.61 -5.91
C LYS A 53 -10.08 10.09 -5.67
N HIS A 54 -10.10 9.29 -6.73
CA HIS A 54 -10.32 7.85 -6.67
C HIS A 54 -9.04 7.02 -6.50
N ILE A 55 -7.87 7.63 -6.67
CA ILE A 55 -6.57 7.00 -6.37
C ILE A 55 -5.90 7.84 -5.29
N SER A 56 -5.52 7.18 -4.19
CA SER A 56 -4.81 7.80 -3.07
C SER A 56 -3.41 8.26 -3.47
N ASP A 57 -2.88 9.21 -2.71
CA ASP A 57 -1.55 9.78 -2.96
C ASP A 57 -0.82 9.99 -1.63
N PRO A 58 0.17 9.15 -1.30
CA PRO A 58 0.99 9.30 -0.09
C PRO A 58 1.69 10.66 -0.01
N ALA A 59 2.15 11.20 -1.14
CA ALA A 59 2.77 12.53 -1.20
C ALA A 59 1.80 13.67 -0.80
N LYS A 60 0.48 13.43 -0.89
CA LYS A 60 -0.57 14.34 -0.38
C LYS A 60 -1.11 13.95 1.00
N GLY A 61 -0.39 13.09 1.72
CA GLY A 61 -0.71 12.66 3.08
C GLY A 61 -1.70 11.51 3.19
N SER A 62 -2.12 10.86 2.10
CA SER A 62 -3.01 9.70 2.23
C SER A 62 -2.26 8.51 2.83
N ALA A 63 -2.88 7.75 3.73
CA ALA A 63 -2.36 6.44 4.16
C ALA A 63 -2.39 5.37 3.06
N ALA A 64 -2.99 5.68 1.90
CA ALA A 64 -3.08 4.80 0.73
C ALA A 64 -3.52 3.35 1.00
N LYS A 65 -4.32 3.13 2.06
CA LYS A 65 -4.75 1.81 2.57
C LYS A 65 -5.10 0.81 1.47
N ARG A 66 -5.92 1.21 0.49
CA ARG A 66 -6.39 0.31 -0.57
C ARG A 66 -5.27 -0.12 -1.52
N ILE A 67 -4.32 0.76 -1.78
CA ILE A 67 -3.18 0.45 -2.65
C ILE A 67 -2.15 -0.38 -1.88
N ASN A 68 -1.86 -0.07 -0.61
CA ASN A 68 -1.06 -0.96 0.26
C ASN A 68 -1.71 -2.36 0.36
N MET A 69 -3.05 -2.35 0.47
CA MET A 69 -3.99 -3.44 0.21
C MET A 69 -3.54 -4.39 -0.90
N PHE A 70 -3.74 -3.86 -2.09
CA PHE A 70 -3.44 -4.47 -3.37
C PHE A 70 -1.98 -4.89 -3.48
N LEU A 71 -1.03 -4.05 -3.05
CA LEU A 71 0.39 -4.36 -3.10
C LEU A 71 0.75 -5.59 -2.26
N ARG A 72 0.16 -5.73 -1.08
CA ARG A 72 0.36 -6.94 -0.27
C ARG A 72 -0.05 -8.18 -1.04
N TRP A 73 -1.24 -8.18 -1.64
CA TRP A 73 -1.70 -9.32 -2.44
C TRP A 73 -0.82 -9.61 -3.65
N MET A 74 -0.30 -8.58 -4.33
CA MET A 74 0.45 -8.78 -5.56
C MET A 74 1.90 -9.21 -5.30
N VAL A 75 2.54 -8.68 -4.26
CA VAL A 75 3.97 -8.86 -4.00
C VAL A 75 4.22 -9.99 -3.01
N ARG A 76 3.46 -10.05 -1.91
CA ARG A 76 3.63 -11.09 -0.90
C ARG A 76 3.02 -12.39 -1.41
N LYS A 77 3.61 -13.52 -1.03
CA LYS A 77 3.10 -14.87 -1.29
C LYS A 77 2.93 -15.58 0.04
N ASP A 78 1.73 -16.12 0.29
CA ASP A 78 1.47 -16.98 1.44
C ASP A 78 1.06 -18.39 1.02
N GLU A 79 1.05 -19.31 1.99
CA GLU A 79 0.67 -20.72 1.78
C GLU A 79 -0.85 -20.92 1.79
N GLN A 80 -1.62 -19.93 2.24
CA GLN A 80 -3.07 -20.00 2.40
C GLN A 80 -3.84 -19.49 1.17
N GLY A 81 -3.13 -18.92 0.18
CA GLY A 81 -3.69 -18.40 -1.06
C GLY A 81 -4.37 -17.03 -0.92
N VAL A 82 -4.12 -16.29 0.17
CA VAL A 82 -4.68 -14.94 0.36
C VAL A 82 -3.86 -13.89 -0.40
N ASP A 83 -2.54 -13.95 -0.25
CA ASP A 83 -1.59 -13.13 -1.00
C ASP A 83 -1.07 -13.93 -2.22
N PHE A 84 -1.29 -13.40 -3.43
CA PHE A 84 -1.10 -14.09 -4.70
C PHE A 84 0.38 -14.23 -5.11
N GLY A 85 1.23 -13.26 -4.77
CA GLY A 85 2.65 -13.27 -5.12
C GLY A 85 2.91 -13.28 -6.63
N LEU A 86 2.15 -12.51 -7.39
CA LEU A 86 2.26 -12.42 -8.85
C LEU A 86 3.38 -11.49 -9.32
N TRP A 87 3.93 -10.66 -8.43
CA TRP A 87 4.97 -9.68 -8.75
C TRP A 87 6.30 -10.07 -8.08
N PRO A 88 7.10 -10.94 -8.70
CA PRO A 88 8.32 -11.49 -8.10
C PRO A 88 9.48 -10.48 -8.04
N ASP A 89 9.41 -9.39 -8.80
CA ASP A 89 10.49 -8.40 -8.90
C ASP A 89 10.49 -7.40 -7.73
N LEU A 90 9.52 -7.51 -6.81
CA LEU A 90 9.39 -6.67 -5.64
C LEU A 90 9.51 -7.51 -4.37
N SER A 91 10.23 -6.99 -3.37
CA SER A 91 10.36 -7.65 -2.08
C SER A 91 9.23 -7.27 -1.11
N PRO A 92 8.71 -8.21 -0.30
CA PRO A 92 7.81 -7.89 0.81
C PRO A 92 8.38 -6.88 1.82
N ALA A 93 9.70 -6.77 1.93
CA ALA A 93 10.39 -5.79 2.80
C ALA A 93 10.00 -4.33 2.50
N LEU A 94 9.63 -4.05 1.23
CA LEU A 94 9.25 -2.73 0.74
C LEU A 94 7.78 -2.37 1.03
N LEU A 95 6.98 -3.34 1.47
CA LEU A 95 5.54 -3.17 1.66
C LEU A 95 5.22 -2.43 2.96
N SER A 96 4.12 -1.67 2.90
CA SER A 96 3.54 -0.99 4.06
C SER A 96 2.25 -1.66 4.50
N CYS A 97 1.99 -1.65 5.81
CA CYS A 97 0.72 -2.15 6.35
C CYS A 97 -0.48 -1.32 5.82
N PRO A 98 -1.58 -1.96 5.42
CA PRO A 98 -2.79 -1.25 5.00
C PRO A 98 -3.56 -0.67 6.20
N LEU A 99 -3.01 0.42 6.72
CA LEU A 99 -3.46 1.09 7.92
C LEU A 99 -4.89 1.65 7.78
N ASP A 100 -5.78 1.18 8.65
CA ASP A 100 -7.14 1.69 8.79
C ASP A 100 -7.46 2.05 10.25
N VAL A 101 -8.72 2.39 10.51
CA VAL A 101 -9.16 2.85 11.84
C VAL A 101 -8.98 1.76 12.90
N HIS A 102 -9.21 0.49 12.56
CA HIS A 102 -9.08 -0.62 13.51
C HIS A 102 -7.61 -1.00 13.70
N SER A 103 -6.89 -1.27 12.61
CA SER A 103 -5.46 -1.62 12.71
C SER A 103 -4.65 -0.49 13.35
N GLY A 104 -4.98 0.76 13.07
CA GLY A 104 -4.35 1.91 13.72
C GLY A 104 -4.70 2.04 15.21
N LYS A 105 -5.87 1.62 15.66
CA LYS A 105 -6.20 1.60 17.11
C LYS A 105 -5.38 0.54 17.82
N VAL A 106 -5.32 -0.67 17.27
CA VAL A 106 -4.55 -1.78 17.82
C VAL A 106 -3.06 -1.43 17.87
N ALA A 107 -2.50 -0.93 16.77
CA ALA A 107 -1.10 -0.51 16.71
C ALA A 107 -0.75 0.54 17.78
N ARG A 108 -1.67 1.47 18.09
CA ARG A 108 -1.47 2.46 19.17
C ARG A 108 -1.50 1.83 20.56
N LYS A 109 -2.44 0.91 20.80
CA LYS A 109 -2.53 0.18 22.08
C LYS A 109 -1.29 -0.68 22.32
N LEU A 110 -0.72 -1.25 21.26
CA LEU A 110 0.53 -2.02 21.29
C LEU A 110 1.79 -1.15 21.32
N GLY A 111 1.68 0.18 21.30
CA GLY A 111 2.83 1.09 21.30
C GLY A 111 3.63 1.15 19.99
N LEU A 112 3.13 0.52 18.92
CA LEU A 112 3.74 0.52 17.57
C LEU A 112 3.45 1.81 16.79
N LEU A 113 2.46 2.59 17.22
CA LEU A 113 2.08 3.85 16.58
C LEU A 113 1.73 4.90 17.65
N ARG A 114 2.23 6.12 17.50
CA ARG A 114 1.88 7.26 18.40
C ARG A 114 1.02 8.30 17.69
N ARG A 115 1.22 8.50 16.39
CA ARG A 115 0.45 9.49 15.62
C ARG A 115 -1.04 9.20 15.67
N LYS A 116 -1.87 10.21 15.99
CA LYS A 116 -3.34 10.06 16.11
C LYS A 116 -4.06 9.92 14.77
N GLN A 117 -3.57 10.61 13.74
CA GLN A 117 -4.14 10.55 12.39
C GLN A 117 -3.67 9.28 11.67
N ASN A 118 -4.53 8.72 10.82
CA ASN A 118 -4.15 7.64 9.90
C ASN A 118 -3.80 8.25 8.53
N ASP A 119 -2.56 8.69 8.39
CA ASP A 119 -2.02 9.33 7.19
C ASP A 119 -0.67 8.72 6.79
N ALA A 120 -0.06 9.22 5.72
CA ALA A 120 1.23 8.72 5.22
C ALA A 120 2.33 8.72 6.31
N LYS A 121 2.31 9.68 7.24
CA LYS A 121 3.28 9.76 8.34
C LYS A 121 3.06 8.65 9.37
N ALA A 122 1.80 8.29 9.63
CA ALA A 122 1.47 7.17 10.49
C ALA A 122 1.87 5.83 9.87
N VAL A 123 1.69 5.67 8.56
CA VAL A 123 2.18 4.49 7.82
C VAL A 123 3.69 4.38 7.96
N ALA A 124 4.44 5.45 7.68
CA ALA A 124 5.89 5.46 7.83
C ALA A 124 6.36 5.19 9.28
N GLU A 125 5.63 5.68 10.29
CA GLU A 125 5.91 5.36 11.69
C GLU A 125 5.71 3.88 12.01
N LEU A 126 4.59 3.31 11.52
CA LEU A 126 4.29 1.90 11.70
C LEU A 126 5.32 1.03 11.00
N ASP A 127 5.66 1.32 9.74
CA ASP A 127 6.64 0.56 8.95
C ASP A 127 8.00 0.50 9.67
N ARG A 128 8.48 1.63 10.21
CA ARG A 128 9.72 1.66 11.02
C ARG A 128 9.68 0.75 12.24
N ASN A 129 8.52 0.59 12.87
CA ASN A 129 8.40 -0.27 14.05
C ASN A 129 8.20 -1.74 13.68
N LEU A 130 7.44 -2.03 12.62
CA LEU A 130 7.25 -3.40 12.14
C LEU A 130 8.55 -3.99 11.59
N ARG A 131 9.38 -3.19 10.91
CA ARG A 131 10.71 -3.63 10.42
C ARG A 131 11.71 -3.97 11.53
N LYS A 132 11.51 -3.48 12.75
CA LYS A 132 12.31 -3.92 13.91
C LYS A 132 11.93 -5.34 14.37
N LEU A 133 10.71 -5.77 14.05
CA LEU A 133 10.22 -7.10 14.40
C LEU A 133 10.56 -8.11 13.28
N ASP A 134 10.36 -7.70 12.03
CA ASP A 134 10.77 -8.45 10.86
C ASP A 134 11.08 -7.49 9.69
N PRO A 135 12.35 -7.32 9.30
CA PRO A 135 12.73 -6.46 8.19
C PRO A 135 12.41 -7.06 6.81
N GLU A 136 12.32 -8.39 6.69
CA GLU A 136 12.11 -9.08 5.41
C GLU A 136 10.63 -9.15 5.03
N ASP A 137 9.73 -9.27 6.01
CA ASP A 137 8.29 -9.26 5.81
C ASP A 137 7.56 -8.48 6.92
N PRO A 138 7.70 -7.13 6.95
CA PRO A 138 7.05 -6.30 7.96
C PRO A 138 5.52 -6.28 7.82
N VAL A 139 4.98 -6.58 6.65
CA VAL A 139 3.52 -6.49 6.39
C VAL A 139 2.75 -7.72 6.88
N LYS A 140 3.40 -8.84 7.20
CA LYS A 140 2.74 -10.03 7.78
C LYS A 140 1.93 -9.74 9.05
N TYR A 141 2.33 -8.70 9.79
CA TYR A 141 1.65 -8.28 11.01
C TYR A 141 0.29 -7.62 10.75
N ASP A 142 -0.09 -7.33 9.50
CA ASP A 142 -1.43 -6.81 9.18
C ASP A 142 -2.53 -7.75 9.69
N PHE A 143 -2.36 -9.06 9.53
CA PHE A 143 -3.33 -10.04 10.04
C PHE A 143 -3.49 -9.96 11.56
N ALA A 144 -2.40 -9.75 12.30
CA ALA A 144 -2.45 -9.59 13.75
C ALA A 144 -3.11 -8.25 14.14
N LEU A 145 -2.71 -7.14 13.50
CA LEU A 145 -3.27 -5.82 13.77
C LEU A 145 -4.76 -5.72 13.43
N PHE A 146 -5.19 -6.42 12.38
CA PHE A 146 -6.60 -6.52 12.01
C PHE A 146 -7.36 -7.50 12.90
N GLY A 147 -6.84 -8.72 13.08
CA GLY A 147 -7.48 -9.79 13.83
C GLY A 147 -7.74 -9.44 15.29
N LEU A 148 -6.76 -8.86 15.98
CA LEU A 148 -6.92 -8.40 17.37
C LEU A 148 -8.02 -7.33 17.49
N GLY A 149 -8.17 -6.46 16.47
CA GLY A 149 -9.17 -5.41 16.47
C GLY A 149 -10.60 -5.90 16.25
N VAL A 150 -10.77 -7.00 15.52
CA VAL A 150 -12.09 -7.55 15.16
C VAL A 150 -12.55 -8.62 16.16
N PHE A 151 -11.65 -9.50 16.58
CA PHE A 151 -12.03 -10.70 17.35
C PHE A 151 -11.83 -10.55 18.86
N GLU A 152 -10.82 -9.80 19.30
CA GLU A 152 -10.46 -9.73 20.73
C GLU A 152 -11.07 -8.53 21.48
N LYS A 153 -11.95 -7.74 20.84
CA LYS A 153 -12.47 -6.45 21.38
C LYS A 153 -11.35 -5.57 21.97
N PHE A 154 -10.17 -5.62 21.36
CA PHE A 154 -8.93 -5.07 21.91
C PHE A 154 -8.93 -3.56 22.06
#